data_AF-A0A1G6N5G0-F1
#
_entry.id   AF-A0A1G6N5G0-F1
#
_cell.length_a   1.000
_cell.length_b   1.000
_cell.length_c   1.000
_cell.angle_alpha   90.00
_cell.angle_beta   90.00
_cell.angle_gamma   90.00
#
_symmetry.space_group_name_H-M   'P 1'
#
loop_
_entity.id
_entity.type
_entity.pdbx_description
1 polymer ?
#
loop_
_entity_poly.entity_id
_entity_poly.type
_entity_poly.pdbx_seq_one_letter_code
_entity_poly.pdbx_strand_id
1 'polypeptide(L)'
;MHPYLKIRRRMLDKALRRYALADAAWRRGLEQAALLVPGAMGRGHVMIGNPGSRVRRLYDERDRALQRLAAARTKLHEARRRIRPERRILLITLG
;
A
#
# COMPACT_ATOMS: atom_id res chain seq x y z
N MET A 1 -13.43 -16.51 12.54
CA MET A 1 -12.11 -15.86 12.30
C MET A 1 -11.54 -15.36 13.63
N HIS A 2 -10.32 -15.76 14.01
CA HIS A 2 -9.69 -15.40 15.29
C HIS A 2 -9.70 -13.87 15.55
N PRO A 3 -10.01 -13.37 16.77
CA PRO A 3 -10.14 -11.93 17.05
C PRO A 3 -8.95 -11.09 16.58
N TYR A 4 -7.72 -11.60 16.79
CA TYR A 4 -6.50 -10.98 16.29
C TYR A 4 -6.47 -10.81 14.76
N LEU A 5 -6.94 -11.80 13.99
CA LEU A 5 -7.06 -11.71 12.53
C LEU A 5 -8.12 -10.69 12.11
N LYS A 6 -9.21 -10.56 12.88
CA LYS A 6 -10.27 -9.55 12.66
C LYS A 6 -9.72 -8.13 12.76
N ILE A 7 -8.89 -7.86 13.75
CA ILE A 7 -8.23 -6.56 13.91
C ILE A 7 -7.28 -6.30 12.72
N ARG A 8 -6.44 -7.27 12.36
CA ARG A 8 -5.49 -7.13 11.24
C ARG A 8 -6.20 -6.93 9.90
N ARG A 9 -7.31 -7.64 9.67
CA ARG A 9 -8.13 -7.47 8.46
C ARG A 9 -8.74 -6.08 8.38
N ARG A 10 -9.33 -5.56 9.47
CA ARG A 10 -9.85 -4.18 9.52
C ARG A 10 -8.78 -3.14 9.21
N MET A 11 -7.55 -3.34 9.73
CA MET A 11 -6.43 -2.44 9.43
C MET A 11 -6.03 -2.48 7.96
N LEU A 12 -6.02 -3.67 7.33
CA LEU A 12 -5.80 -3.81 5.90
C LEU A 12 -6.88 -3.07 5.09
N ASP A 13 -8.15 -3.26 5.44
CA ASP A 13 -9.26 -2.62 4.72
C ASP A 13 -9.17 -1.08 4.84
N LYS A 14 -8.80 -0.56 6.03
CA LYS A 14 -8.57 0.87 6.24
C LYS A 14 -7.39 1.39 5.42
N ALA A 15 -6.29 0.64 5.34
CA ALA A 15 -5.12 1.02 4.54
C ALA A 15 -5.43 0.99 3.04
N LEU A 16 -6.21 0.00 2.58
CA LEU A 16 -6.64 -0.11 1.19
C LEU A 16 -7.50 1.10 0.77
N ARG A 17 -8.49 1.47 1.59
CA ARG A 17 -9.32 2.66 1.34
C ARG A 17 -8.49 3.94 1.24
N ARG A 18 -7.52 4.11 2.14
CA ARG A 18 -6.63 5.28 2.12
C ARG A 18 -5.75 5.32 0.88
N TYR A 19 -5.20 4.18 0.47
CA TYR A 19 -4.44 4.09 -0.77
C TYR A 19 -5.31 4.44 -1.98
N ALA A 20 -6.52 3.87 -2.08
CA ALA A 20 -7.43 4.14 -3.19
C ALA A 20 -7.79 5.64 -3.30
N LEU A 21 -8.06 6.30 -2.16
CA LEU A 21 -8.34 7.74 -2.14
C LEU A 21 -7.13 8.58 -2.57
N ALA A 22 -5.93 8.25 -2.08
CA ALA A 22 -4.71 8.98 -2.43
C ALA A 22 -4.32 8.75 -3.91
N ASP A 23 -4.48 7.53 -4.43
CA ASP A 23 -4.23 7.20 -5.83
C ASP A 23 -5.19 7.97 -6.75
N ALA A 24 -6.49 8.02 -6.41
CA ALA A 24 -7.47 8.80 -7.17
C ALA A 24 -7.17 10.31 -7.13
N ALA A 25 -6.76 10.84 -5.98
CA ALA A 25 -6.39 12.25 -5.84
C ALA A 25 -5.16 12.59 -6.70
N TRP A 26 -4.15 11.73 -6.70
CA TRP A 26 -2.97 11.91 -7.55
C TRP A 26 -3.29 11.85 -9.05
N ARG A 27 -4.11 10.89 -9.49
CA ARG A 27 -4.56 10.80 -10.89
C ARG A 27 -5.29 12.06 -11.34
N ARG A 28 -6.24 12.57 -10.53
CA ARG A 28 -6.90 13.86 -10.80
C ARG A 28 -5.93 15.03 -10.84
N GLY A 29 -4.92 15.02 -9.96
CA GLY A 29 -3.86 16.03 -9.97
C GLY A 29 -3.03 16.02 -11.25
N LEU A 30 -2.74 14.84 -11.80
CA LEU A 30 -2.11 14.69 -13.11
C LEU A 30 -3.02 15.23 -14.22
N GLU A 31 -4.29 14.81 -14.25
CA GLU A 31 -5.27 15.29 -15.23
C GLU A 31 -5.35 16.82 -15.27
N GLN A 32 -5.43 17.46 -14.09
CA GLN A 32 -5.42 18.92 -13.97
C GLN A 32 -4.11 19.55 -14.45
N ALA A 33 -2.96 18.96 -14.12
CA ALA A 33 -1.67 19.48 -14.55
C ALA A 33 -1.50 19.40 -16.08
N ALA A 34 -2.05 18.37 -16.72
CA ALA A 34 -1.97 18.19 -18.17
C ALA A 34 -2.81 19.21 -18.95
N LEU A 35 -3.86 19.77 -18.34
CA LEU A 35 -4.61 20.88 -18.93
C LEU A 35 -3.75 22.15 -19.07
N LEU A 36 -2.75 22.32 -18.22
CA LEU A 36 -1.88 23.50 -18.20
C LEU A 36 -0.63 23.33 -19.07
N VAL A 37 -0.20 22.08 -19.32
CA VAL A 37 0.98 21.78 -20.12
C VAL A 37 0.64 20.66 -21.10
N PRO A 38 0.21 21.01 -22.33
CA PRO A 38 -0.05 20.03 -23.39
C PRO A 38 1.20 19.17 -23.64
N GLY A 39 1.03 17.84 -23.63
CA GLY A 39 2.13 16.89 -23.83
C GLY A 39 2.94 16.53 -22.58
N ALA A 40 2.62 17.09 -21.41
CA ALA A 40 3.27 16.67 -20.16
C ALA A 40 3.04 15.17 -19.85
N MET A 41 1.86 14.63 -20.17
CA MET A 41 1.60 13.20 -20.02
C MET A 41 2.18 12.36 -21.17
N GLY A 42 3.49 12.11 -21.13
CA GLY A 42 4.16 11.19 -22.05
C GLY A 42 3.91 9.71 -21.70
N ARG A 43 3.71 8.86 -22.71
CA ARG A 43 3.69 7.40 -22.54
C ARG A 43 5.09 6.92 -22.15
N GLY A 44 5.23 6.33 -20.96
CA GLY A 44 6.42 5.57 -20.56
C GLY A 44 7.12 6.04 -19.28
N HIS A 45 6.81 7.23 -18.75
CA HIS A 45 7.40 7.71 -17.50
C HIS A 45 6.31 8.08 -16.50
N VAL A 46 6.42 7.53 -15.28
CA VAL A 46 5.56 7.94 -14.17
C VAL A 46 5.94 9.37 -13.78
N MET A 47 5.12 10.35 -14.17
CA MET A 47 5.31 11.73 -13.72
C MET A 47 5.02 11.83 -12.23
N ILE A 48 6.09 11.81 -11.43
CA ILE A 48 6.03 12.05 -9.98
C ILE A 48 5.85 13.54 -9.64
N GLY A 49 5.95 14.42 -10.64
CA GLY A 49 5.87 15.88 -10.49
C GLY A 49 7.16 16.50 -9.93
N ASN A 50 7.36 17.79 -10.18
CA ASN A 50 8.54 18.53 -9.68
C ASN A 50 8.49 18.69 -8.15
N PRO A 51 9.64 18.68 -7.46
CA PRO A 51 9.73 19.02 -6.04
C PRO A 51 8.94 20.30 -5.69
N GLY A 52 8.20 20.28 -4.57
CA GLY A 52 7.37 21.41 -4.13
C GLY A 52 6.02 21.56 -4.83
N SER A 53 5.84 20.97 -6.02
CA SER A 53 4.58 21.02 -6.77
C SER A 53 3.44 20.29 -6.06
N ARG A 54 2.20 20.68 -6.38
CA ARG A 54 1.00 19.98 -5.89
C ARG A 54 0.98 18.50 -6.31
N VAL A 55 1.36 18.21 -7.56
CA VAL A 55 1.44 16.83 -8.08
C VAL A 55 2.42 15.99 -7.27
N ARG A 56 3.58 16.56 -6.90
CA ARG A 56 4.57 15.88 -6.05
C ARG A 56 4.04 15.57 -4.66
N ARG A 57 3.32 16.50 -4.03
CA ARG A 57 2.68 16.25 -2.72
C ARG A 57 1.67 15.10 -2.80
N LEU A 58 0.84 15.09 -3.83
CA LEU A 58 -0.14 14.02 -4.07
C LEU A 58 0.55 12.68 -4.33
N TYR A 59 1.66 12.68 -5.06
CA TYR A 59 2.48 11.49 -5.25
C TYR A 59 3.05 10.96 -3.93
N ASP A 60 3.64 11.83 -3.11
CA ASP A 60 4.22 11.44 -1.82
C ASP A 60 3.15 10.91 -0.85
N GLU A 61 1.94 11.50 -0.86
CA GLU A 61 0.80 11.00 -0.09
C GLU A 61 0.34 9.61 -0.56
N ARG A 62 0.25 9.41 -1.88
CA ARG A 62 -0.04 8.11 -2.49
C ARG A 62 1.01 7.08 -2.10
N ASP A 63 2.28 7.42 -2.19
CA ASP A 63 3.38 6.51 -1.89
C ASP A 63 3.37 6.10 -0.40
N ARG A 64 3.24 7.07 0.51
CA ARG A 64 3.07 6.79 1.95
C ARG A 64 1.85 5.93 2.24
N ALA A 65 0.74 6.09 1.50
CA ALA A 65 -0.44 5.25 1.65
C ALA A 65 -0.19 3.82 1.15
N LEU A 66 0.54 3.66 0.04
CA LEU A 66 0.94 2.37 -0.52
C LEU A 66 1.88 1.61 0.44
N GLN A 67 2.88 2.29 1.01
CA GLN A 67 3.78 1.71 2.02
C GLN A 67 3.01 1.18 3.24
N ARG A 68 2.02 1.95 3.73
CA ARG A 68 1.15 1.51 4.84
C ARG A 68 0.26 0.32 4.47
N LEU A 69 -0.25 0.28 3.24
CA LEU A 69 -1.00 -0.86 2.72
C LEU A 69 -0.14 -2.12 2.65
N ALA A 70 1.09 -2.02 2.13
CA ALA A 70 2.04 -3.11 2.09
C ALA A 70 2.34 -3.64 3.51
N ALA A 71 2.64 -2.74 4.46
CA ALA A 71 2.88 -3.12 5.85
C ALA A 71 1.67 -3.81 6.50
N ALA A 72 0.44 -3.33 6.25
CA ALA A 72 -0.78 -3.96 6.76
C ALA A 72 -0.99 -5.37 6.19
N ARG A 73 -0.67 -5.58 4.90
CA ARG A 73 -0.71 -6.89 4.24
C ARG A 73 0.28 -7.87 4.87
N THR A 74 1.52 -7.44 5.07
CA THR A 74 2.56 -8.25 5.73
C THR A 74 2.13 -8.67 7.14
N LYS A 75 1.64 -7.72 7.95
CA LYS A 75 1.17 -8.00 9.32
C LYS A 75 -0.02 -8.96 9.38
N LEU A 76 -0.94 -8.90 8.42
CA LEU A 76 -2.03 -9.88 8.34
C LEU A 76 -1.50 -11.27 7.99
N HIS A 77 -0.56 -11.36 7.06
CA HIS A 77 0.03 -12.63 6.66
C HIS A 77 0.83 -13.28 7.81
N GLU A 78 1.65 -12.50 8.53
CA GLU A 78 2.30 -12.94 9.77
C GLU A 78 1.32 -13.44 10.83
N ALA A 79 0.24 -12.69 11.05
CA ALA A 79 -0.80 -13.09 12.01
C ALA A 79 -1.46 -14.42 11.62
N ARG A 80 -1.66 -14.67 10.32
CA ARG A 80 -2.18 -15.95 9.81
C ARG A 80 -1.20 -17.10 10.06
N ARG A 81 0.10 -16.87 9.88
CA ARG A 81 1.14 -17.87 10.18
C ARG A 81 1.17 -18.21 11.66
N ARG A 82 1.12 -17.23 12.56
CA ARG A 82 1.15 -17.46 14.03
C ARG A 82 -0.04 -18.27 14.55
N ILE A 83 -1.21 -18.13 13.92
CA ILE A 83 -2.44 -18.81 14.35
C ILE A 83 -2.55 -20.22 13.74
N ARG A 84 -1.81 -20.49 12.66
CA ARG A 84 -1.61 -21.87 12.22
C ARG A 84 -0.51 -22.44 13.11
N PRO A 85 -0.79 -23.37 14.04
CA PRO A 85 0.28 -24.11 14.64
C PRO A 85 0.94 -24.88 13.50
N GLU A 86 2.11 -24.43 13.05
CA GLU A 86 2.99 -25.33 12.33
C GLU A 86 3.25 -26.47 13.29
N ARG A 87 2.83 -27.67 12.90
CA ARG A 87 3.30 -28.92 13.49
C ARG A 87 4.83 -28.84 13.40
N ARG A 88 5.48 -28.34 14.45
CA ARG A 88 6.90 -28.55 14.70
C ARG A 88 7.03 -30.05 14.82
N ILE A 89 7.39 -30.70 13.73
CA ILE A 89 7.89 -32.06 13.75
C ILE A 89 9.18 -31.94 14.57
N LEU A 90 9.07 -32.30 15.85
CA LEU A 90 10.20 -32.64 16.69
C LEU A 90 10.83 -33.88 16.06
N LEU A 91 11.78 -33.68 15.14
CA LEU A 91 12.81 -34.67 14.89
C LEU A 91 13.74 -34.60 16.11
N ILE A 92 13.35 -35.33 17.15
CA ILE A 92 14.30 -35.79 18.16
C ILE A 92 15.19 -36.77 17.42
N THR A 93 16.34 -36.30 16.94
CA THR A 93 17.47 -37.17 16.66
C THR A 93 17.93 -37.72 18.00
N LEU A 94 17.47 -38.92 18.33
CA LEU A 94 18.18 -39.81 19.24
C LEU A 94 19.49 -40.19 18.56
N GLY A 95 20.59 -39.77 19.16
CA GLY A 95 21.96 -40.21 18.89
C GLY A 95 22.65 -40.40 20.24
#